data_AF-A0A2X3F8D2-F1
#
_entry.id   AF-A0A2X3F8D2-F1
#
_cell.length_a   1.000
_cell.length_b   1.000
_cell.length_c   1.000
_cell.angle_alpha   90.00
_cell.angle_beta   90.00
_cell.angle_gamma   90.00
#
_symmetry.space_group_name_H-M   'P 1'
#
loop_
_entity.id
_entity.type
_entity.pdbx_description
1 polymer ?
#
loop_
_entity_poly.entity_id
_entity_poly.type
_entity_poly.pdbx_seq_one_letter_code
_entity_poly.pdbx_strand_id
1 'polypeptide(L)'
;MSPAAREADSRWIGELWQNYLNTIAANRQITAQQLFPGAQGIIDGLRKVGGDTAKYALDNKLVDELATSTEVEKALTKQFGWSKADNNYRANQLLRLQREDAV
;
A
#
# COMPACT_ATOMS: atom_id res chain seq x y z
N MET A 1 -11.55 30.82 6.74
CA MET A 1 -12.60 29.97 6.12
C MET A 1 -13.93 30.33 6.75
N SER A 2 -14.97 30.59 5.96
CA SER A 2 -16.31 30.80 6.51
C SER A 2 -16.89 29.48 7.07
N PRO A 3 -17.87 29.53 7.99
CA PRO A 3 -18.53 28.32 8.51
C PRO A 3 -19.13 27.45 7.40
N ALA A 4 -19.83 28.06 6.43
CA ALA A 4 -20.43 27.34 5.31
C ALA A 4 -19.40 26.66 4.40
N ALA A 5 -18.26 27.33 4.12
CA ALA A 5 -17.17 26.72 3.38
C ALA A 5 -16.58 25.52 4.13
N ARG A 6 -16.42 25.62 5.45
CA ARG A 6 -15.94 24.51 6.28
C ARG A 6 -16.86 23.31 6.27
N GLU A 7 -18.17 23.52 6.34
CA GLU A 7 -19.15 22.44 6.31
C GLU A 7 -19.12 21.71 4.96
N ALA A 8 -19.17 22.47 3.85
CA ALA A 8 -19.06 21.92 2.51
C ALA A 8 -17.74 21.14 2.34
N ASP A 9 -16.62 21.73 2.77
CA ASP A 9 -15.30 21.13 2.61
C ASP A 9 -15.11 19.85 3.43
N SER A 10 -15.57 19.86 4.68
CA SER A 10 -15.44 18.70 5.56
C SER A 10 -16.24 17.51 5.06
N ARG A 11 -17.39 17.77 4.41
CA ARG A 11 -18.23 16.71 3.86
C ARG A 11 -17.54 15.95 2.74
N TRP A 12 -17.04 16.65 1.71
CA TRP A 12 -16.43 15.97 0.57
C TRP A 12 -15.10 15.30 0.93
N ILE A 13 -14.28 15.94 1.78
CA ILE A 13 -13.03 15.34 2.26
C ILE A 13 -13.32 14.07 3.08
N GLY A 14 -14.33 14.11 3.95
CA GLY A 14 -14.75 12.96 4.74
C GLY A 14 -15.22 11.80 3.86
N GLU A 15 -16.04 12.08 2.85
CA GLU A 15 -16.52 11.07 1.90
C GLU A 15 -15.37 10.45 1.09
N LEU A 16 -14.44 11.27 0.57
CA LEU A 16 -13.27 10.76 -0.16
C LEU A 16 -12.36 9.89 0.71
N TRP A 17 -12.11 10.32 1.96
CA TRP A 17 -11.32 9.54 2.90
C TRP A 17 -11.99 8.21 3.24
N GLN A 18 -13.30 8.20 3.46
CA GLN A 18 -14.03 6.98 3.73
C GLN A 18 -14.01 6.03 2.52
N ASN A 19 -14.12 6.56 1.31
CA ASN A 19 -14.02 5.76 0.08
C ASN A 19 -12.62 5.14 -0.08
N TYR A 20 -11.56 5.89 0.23
CA TYR A 20 -10.20 5.37 0.27
C TYR A 20 -10.07 4.19 1.24
N LEU A 21 -10.54 4.38 2.48
CA LEU A 21 -10.49 3.32 3.49
C LEU A 21 -11.30 2.08 3.09
N ASN A 22 -12.52 2.27 2.59
CA ASN A 22 -13.37 1.16 2.18
C ASN A 22 -12.76 0.35 1.03
N THR A 23 -12.18 1.02 0.04
CA THR A 23 -11.56 0.36 -1.12
C THR A 23 -10.37 -0.50 -0.69
N ILE A 24 -9.46 0.05 0.10
CA ILE A 24 -8.27 -0.69 0.55
C ILE A 24 -8.65 -1.79 1.54
N ALA A 25 -9.59 -1.52 2.46
CA ALA A 25 -10.08 -2.50 3.42
C ALA A 25 -10.68 -3.72 2.71
N ALA A 26 -11.46 -3.50 1.63
CA ALA A 26 -11.99 -4.58 0.80
C ALA A 26 -10.86 -5.37 0.11
N ASN A 27 -9.90 -4.70 -0.52
CA ASN A 27 -8.77 -5.36 -1.19
C ASN A 27 -7.90 -6.21 -0.24
N ARG A 28 -7.73 -5.74 1.01
CA ARG A 28 -6.95 -6.42 2.06
C ARG A 28 -7.78 -7.41 2.89
N GLN A 29 -9.10 -7.46 2.67
CA GLN A 29 -10.04 -8.27 3.45
C GLN A 29 -9.98 -7.99 4.97
N ILE A 30 -9.87 -6.72 5.33
CA ILE A 30 -9.88 -6.22 6.72
C ILE A 30 -10.96 -5.14 6.87
N THR A 31 -11.20 -4.66 8.09
CA THR A 31 -12.14 -3.55 8.30
C THR A 31 -11.45 -2.19 8.08
N ALA A 32 -12.22 -1.17 7.70
CA ALA A 32 -11.72 0.22 7.60
C ALA A 32 -11.11 0.71 8.93
N GLN A 33 -11.70 0.30 10.06
CA GLN A 33 -11.20 0.64 11.39
C GLN A 33 -9.87 -0.06 11.70
N GLN A 34 -9.65 -1.29 11.22
CA GLN A 34 -8.36 -1.96 11.36
C GLN A 34 -7.30 -1.34 10.45
N LEU A 35 -7.68 -0.99 9.21
CA LEU A 35 -6.81 -0.30 8.26
C LEU A 35 -6.31 1.04 8.83
N PHE A 36 -7.22 1.84 9.38
CA PHE A 36 -6.90 3.12 9.99
C PHE A 36 -7.74 3.34 11.27
N PRO A 37 -7.21 3.01 12.45
CA PRO A 37 -7.94 3.14 13.71
C PRO A 37 -7.98 4.58 14.25
N GLY A 38 -7.61 5.58 13.43
CA GLY A 38 -7.35 6.94 13.88
C GLY A 38 -5.92 7.14 14.40
N ALA A 39 -5.51 8.39 14.55
CA ALA A 39 -4.15 8.75 14.97
C ALA A 39 -3.76 8.11 16.31
N GLN A 40 -4.66 8.14 17.31
CA GLN A 40 -4.40 7.55 18.62
C GLN A 40 -4.21 6.03 18.53
N GLY A 41 -5.06 5.35 17.75
CA GLY A 41 -4.95 3.90 17.55
C GLY A 41 -3.63 3.49 16.88
N ILE A 42 -3.16 4.29 15.92
CA ILE A 42 -1.85 4.09 15.28
C ILE A 42 -0.72 4.27 16.30
N ILE A 43 -0.74 5.36 17.09
CA ILE A 43 0.28 5.63 18.10
C ILE A 43 0.35 4.49 19.13
N ASP A 44 -0.80 4.02 19.61
CA ASP A 44 -0.85 2.94 20.59
C ASP A 44 -0.42 1.60 19.99
N GLY A 45 -0.76 1.34 18.73
CA GLY A 45 -0.27 0.16 18.00
C GLY A 45 1.24 0.18 17.80
N LEU A 46 1.81 1.31 17.38
CA LEU A 46 3.27 1.46 17.21
C LEU A 46 4.02 1.30 18.53
N ARG A 47 3.50 1.84 19.64
CA ARG A 47 4.12 1.66 20.97
C ARG A 47 4.24 0.19 21.36
N LYS A 48 3.24 -0.64 21.03
CA LYS A 48 3.25 -2.08 21.34
C LYS A 48 4.35 -2.84 20.59
N VAL A 49 4.75 -2.36 19.43
CA VAL A 49 5.82 -2.97 18.61
C VAL A 49 7.13 -2.17 18.67
N GLY A 50 7.32 -1.35 19.71
CA GLY A 50 8.56 -0.60 19.92
C GLY A 50 8.85 0.47 18.87
N GLY A 51 7.83 0.95 18.16
CA GLY A 51 7.95 1.94 17.08
C GLY A 51 8.27 1.35 15.71
N ASP A 52 8.36 0.02 15.58
CA ASP A 52 8.59 -0.64 14.29
C ASP A 52 7.34 -0.57 13.39
N THR A 53 7.42 0.25 12.35
CA THR A 53 6.32 0.47 11.40
C THR A 53 6.08 -0.74 10.49
N ALA A 54 7.13 -1.47 10.12
CA ALA A 54 7.04 -2.65 9.27
C ALA A 54 6.33 -3.78 10.03
N LYS A 55 6.73 -4.01 11.29
CA LYS A 55 6.07 -4.96 12.17
C LYS A 55 4.62 -4.57 12.45
N TYR A 56 4.33 -3.29 12.71
CA TYR A 56 2.95 -2.81 12.85
C TYR A 56 2.11 -3.15 11.61
N ALA A 57 2.64 -2.86 10.42
CA ALA A 57 1.94 -3.11 9.16
C ALA A 57 1.67 -4.61 8.95
N LEU A 58 2.65 -5.47 9.26
CA LEU A 58 2.50 -6.92 9.15
C LEU A 58 1.47 -7.46 10.16
N ASP A 59 1.62 -7.11 11.44
CA ASP A 59 0.76 -7.58 12.53
C ASP A 59 -0.73 -7.15 12.32
N ASN A 60 -0.96 -6.01 11.67
CA ASN A 60 -2.30 -5.51 11.33
C ASN A 60 -2.78 -5.91 9.92
N LYS A 61 -2.05 -6.77 9.21
CA LYS A 61 -2.37 -7.26 7.86
C LYS A 61 -2.47 -6.15 6.81
N LEU A 62 -1.72 -5.07 6.97
CA LEU A 62 -1.60 -4.01 5.96
C LEU A 62 -0.64 -4.43 4.83
N VAL A 63 0.30 -5.32 5.14
CA VAL A 63 1.20 -6.00 4.20
C VAL A 63 1.18 -7.50 4.45
N ASP A 64 1.66 -8.28 3.49
CA ASP A 64 1.64 -9.75 3.57
C ASP A 64 2.93 -10.34 4.13
N GLU A 65 4.08 -9.73 3.81
CA GLU A 65 5.39 -10.22 4.19
C GLU A 65 6.37 -9.05 4.35
N LEU A 66 7.38 -9.24 5.22
CA LEU A 66 8.54 -8.35 5.33
C LEU A 66 9.76 -9.09 4.77
N ALA A 67 10.33 -8.53 3.72
CA ALA A 67 11.47 -9.11 3.03
C ALA A 67 12.46 -8.02 2.61
N THR A 68 13.73 -8.37 2.56
CA THR A 68 14.78 -7.53 1.97
C THR A 68 14.61 -7.47 0.45
N SER A 69 15.21 -6.44 -0.18
CA SER A 69 15.20 -6.31 -1.64
C SER A 69 15.70 -7.56 -2.36
N THR A 70 16.73 -8.22 -1.82
CA THR A 70 17.31 -9.45 -2.41
C THR A 70 16.38 -10.65 -2.26
N GLU A 71 15.64 -10.76 -1.15
CA GLU A 71 14.63 -11.81 -0.98
C GLU A 71 13.45 -11.61 -1.93
N VAL A 72 12.99 -10.37 -2.11
CA VAL A 72 11.96 -10.02 -3.09
C VAL A 72 12.44 -10.34 -4.51
N GLU A 73 13.65 -9.95 -4.89
CA GLU A 73 14.23 -10.28 -6.20
C GLU A 73 14.29 -11.80 -6.43
N LYS A 74 14.71 -12.57 -5.42
CA LYS A 74 14.76 -14.02 -5.49
C LYS A 74 13.36 -14.62 -5.67
N ALA A 75 12.36 -14.12 -4.94
CA ALA A 75 10.97 -14.56 -5.07
C ALA A 75 10.41 -14.26 -6.47
N LEU A 76 10.63 -13.05 -6.99
CA LEU A 76 10.19 -12.64 -8.32
C LEU A 76 10.94 -13.39 -9.43
N THR A 77 12.25 -13.63 -9.28
CA THR A 77 13.04 -14.45 -10.20
C THR A 77 12.56 -15.89 -10.23
N LYS A 78 12.18 -16.45 -9.08
CA LYS A 78 11.58 -17.78 -9.02
C LYS A 78 10.24 -17.83 -9.78
N GLN A 79 9.44 -16.77 -9.68
CA GLN A 79 8.10 -16.70 -10.30
C GLN A 79 8.15 -16.43 -11.82
N PHE A 80 9.01 -15.51 -12.27
CA PHE A 80 9.02 -14.99 -13.65
C PHE A 80 10.26 -15.43 -14.45
N GLY A 81 11.26 -16.01 -13.79
CA GLY A 81 12.54 -16.41 -14.38
C GLY A 81 13.56 -15.27 -14.48
N TRP A 82 14.83 -15.63 -14.71
CA TRP A 82 15.93 -14.69 -14.86
C TRP A 82 16.14 -14.24 -16.32
N SER A 83 16.33 -12.93 -16.52
CA SER A 83 16.80 -12.33 -17.77
C SER A 83 18.30 -12.08 -17.69
N LYS A 84 19.08 -12.78 -18.53
CA LYS A 84 20.51 -12.49 -18.68
C LYS A 84 20.79 -11.14 -19.36
N ALA A 85 19.85 -10.66 -20.18
CA ALA A 85 20.00 -9.40 -20.88
C ALA A 85 19.84 -8.20 -19.92
N ASP A 86 18.88 -8.29 -19.00
CA ASP A 86 18.54 -7.20 -18.07
C ASP A 86 19.22 -7.36 -16.70
N ASN A 87 19.89 -8.49 -16.46
CA ASN A 87 20.43 -8.88 -15.15
C ASN A 87 19.41 -8.72 -14.02
N ASN A 88 18.18 -9.19 -14.26
CA ASN A 88 17.09 -9.12 -13.30
C ASN A 88 16.04 -10.22 -13.58
N TYR A 89 15.02 -10.35 -12.72
CA TYR A 89 13.83 -11.12 -13.06
C TYR A 89 13.17 -10.55 -14.32
N ARG A 90 12.55 -11.42 -15.11
CA ARG A 90 11.86 -11.00 -16.35
C ARG A 90 10.70 -10.06 -16.01
N ALA A 91 10.79 -8.83 -16.50
CA ALA A 91 9.74 -7.84 -16.40
C ALA A 91 9.83 -6.87 -17.59
N ASN A 92 8.68 -6.36 -18.03
CA ASN A 92 8.63 -5.26 -18.98
C ASN A 92 8.15 -4.01 -18.26
N GLN A 93 8.90 -2.91 -18.40
CA GLN A 93 8.46 -1.63 -17.88
C GLN A 93 7.24 -1.14 -18.68
N LEU A 94 6.22 -0.60 -18.00
CA LEU A 94 4.98 -0.13 -18.63
C LEU A 94 5.24 0.86 -19.78
N LEU A 95 6.22 1.76 -19.62
CA LEU A 95 6.62 2.73 -20.66
C LEU A 95 7.31 2.10 -21.89
N ARG A 96 7.77 0.85 -21.78
CA ARG A 96 8.37 0.11 -22.89
C ARG A 96 7.32 -0.63 -23.70
N LEU A 97 6.33 -1.22 -23.03
CA LEU A 97 5.18 -1.88 -23.68
C LEU A 97 4.43 -0.92 -24.60
N GLN A 98 4.17 0.31 -24.14
CA GLN A 98 3.47 1.34 -24.93
C GLN A 98 4.20 1.76 -26.21
N ARG A 99 5.52 1.51 -26.33
CA ARG A 99 6.29 1.82 -27.54
C ARG A 99 6.36 0.66 -28.53
N GLU A 100 6.20 -0.57 -28.05
CA GLU A 100 6.15 -1.77 -28.87
C GLU A 100 4.76 -1.94 -29.52
N ASP A 101 3.69 -1.52 -28.84
CA ASP A 101 2.31 -1.54 -29.36
C ASP A 101 1.99 -0.38 -30.34
N ALA A 102 2.94 0.55 -30.54
CA ALA A 102 2.76 1.75 -31.36
C ALA A 102 3.40 1.64 -32.77
N VAL A 103 3.80 0.43 -33.19
CA VAL A 103 4.37 0.10 -34.51
C VAL A 103 3.59 -1.04 -35.12
#